data_AF-A0A932FD02-F1
#
_entry.id   AF-A0A932FD02-F1
#
_cell.length_a   1.000
_cell.length_b   1.000
_cell.length_c   1.000
_cell.angle_alpha   90.00
_cell.angle_beta   90.00
_cell.angle_gamma   90.00
#
_symmetry.space_group_name_H-M   'P 1'
#
loop_
_entity.id
_entity.type
_entity.pdbx_description
1 polymer ?
#
loop_
_entity_poly.entity_id
_entity_poly.type
_entity_poly.pdbx_seq_one_letter_code
_entity_poly.pdbx_strand_id
1 'polypeptide(L)' 'MIRRLRKLEFEGPYPGGRHARVVRQATGQIVPIPTHKGKDVSVGLIRAILREVGVSPEEWNQL' A
#
# COMPACT_ATOMS: atom_id res chain seq x y z
N MET A 1 -0.69 -5.03 -5.23
CA MET A 1 -0.52 -3.96 -4.21
C MET A 1 -0.92 -2.58 -4.75
N ILE A 2 -0.11 -1.92 -5.60
CA ILE A 2 -0.36 -0.52 -6.04
C ILE A 2 -1.75 -0.32 -6.66
N ARG A 3 -2.19 -1.22 -7.56
CA ARG A 3 -3.52 -1.12 -8.20
C ARG A 3 -4.68 -1.13 -7.19
N ARG A 4 -4.60 -1.95 -6.14
CA ARG A 4 -5.60 -2.04 -5.07
C ARG A 4 -5.55 -0.82 -4.15
N LEU A 5 -4.35 -0.35 -3.80
CA LEU A 5 -4.19 0.89 -3.03
C LEU A 5 -4.81 2.10 -3.75
N ARG A 6 -4.71 2.18 -5.09
CA ARG A 6 -5.40 3.23 -5.87
C ARG A 6 -6.94 3.15 -5.77
N LYS A 7 -7.51 1.95 -5.65
CA LYS A 7 -8.96 1.80 -5.41
C LYS A 7 -9.38 2.31 -4.02
N LEU A 8 -8.43 2.32 -3.10
CA LEU A 8 -8.55 2.89 -1.76
C LEU A 8 -8.11 4.35 -1.71
N GLU A 9 -8.18 5.09 -2.83
CA GLU A 9 -7.86 6.52 -2.89
C GLU A 9 -6.42 6.88 -2.45
N PHE A 10 -5.49 5.93 -2.53
CA PHE A 10 -4.07 6.24 -2.40
C PHE A 10 -3.48 6.69 -3.73
N GLU A 11 -2.73 7.78 -3.69
CA GLU A 11 -2.02 8.37 -4.81
C GLU A 11 -0.54 7.98 -4.85
N GLY A 12 0.05 8.08 -6.04
CA GLY A 12 1.43 7.69 -6.33
C GLY A 12 1.55 6.41 -7.18
N PRO A 13 2.64 5.64 -7.05
CA PRO A 13 3.68 5.76 -6.03
C PRO A 13 4.66 6.91 -6.27
N TYR A 14 5.01 7.61 -5.19
CA TYR A 14 6.06 8.62 -5.18
C TYR A 14 7.41 7.94 -4.93
N PRO A 15 8.44 8.20 -5.75
CA PRO A 15 9.75 7.60 -5.58
C PRO A 15 10.40 8.08 -4.27
N GLY A 16 11.05 7.14 -3.58
CA GLY A 16 11.94 7.38 -2.45
C GLY A 16 13.07 6.37 -2.55
N GLY A 17 14.31 6.81 -2.29
CA GLY A 17 15.54 6.10 -2.70
C GLY A 17 15.45 4.56 -2.72
N ARG A 18 15.26 3.93 -1.55
CA ARG A 18 15.09 2.46 -1.45
C ARG A 18 13.64 1.98 -1.51
N HIS A 19 12.67 2.77 -1.05
CA HIS A 19 11.26 2.42 -1.03
C HIS A 19 10.42 3.57 -1.57
N ALA A 20 9.43 3.26 -2.40
CA ALA A 20 8.44 4.23 -2.84
C ALA A 20 7.36 4.35 -1.77
N ARG A 21 6.53 5.38 -1.87
CA ARG A 21 5.40 5.58 -0.95
C ARG A 21 4.14 5.92 -1.71
N VAL A 22 3.00 5.56 -1.16
CA VAL A 22 1.70 6.07 -1.60
C VAL A 22 1.09 6.94 -0.50
N VAL A 23 0.21 7.88 -0.88
CA VAL A 23 -0.38 8.84 0.06
C VAL A 23 -1.89 8.90 -0.12
N ARG A 24 -2.67 8.84 0.95
CA ARG A 24 -4.11 9.12 0.93
C ARG A 24 -4.33 10.60 1.29
N GLN A 25 -4.67 11.43 0.30
CA GLN A 25 -4.77 12.88 0.51
C GLN A 25 -5.77 13.27 1.60
N ALA A 26 -6.92 12.58 1.66
CA ALA A 26 -7.98 12.88 2.61
C ALA A 26 -7.53 12.80 4.09
N THR A 27 -6.57 11.92 4.40
CA THR A 27 -6.07 11.71 5.77
C THR A 27 -4.61 12.11 5.94
N GLY A 28 -3.91 12.44 4.87
CA GLY A 28 -2.45 12.63 4.85
C GLY A 28 -1.66 11.34 5.12
N GLN A 29 -2.31 10.17 5.10
CA GLN A 29 -1.67 8.91 5.45
C GLN A 29 -0.64 8.48 4.41
N ILE A 30 0.56 8.12 4.85
CA ILE A 30 1.68 7.73 3.98
C ILE A 30 2.04 6.27 4.24
N VAL A 31 2.04 5.45 3.18
CA VAL A 31 2.40 4.02 3.28
C VAL A 31 3.64 3.74 2.42
N PRO A 32 4.76 3.27 3.02
CA PRO A 32 5.90 2.80 2.25
C PRO A 32 5.55 1.49 1.55
N ILE A 33 5.93 1.38 0.28
CA ILE A 33 5.76 0.17 -0.52
C ILE A 33 7.12 -0.30 -1.06
N PRO A 34 7.36 -1.62 -1.11
CA PRO A 34 8.57 -2.16 -1.73
C PRO A 34 8.58 -1.85 -3.23
N THR A 35 9.74 -1.42 -3.74
CA THR A 35 9.97 -1.07 -5.16
C THR A 35 10.63 -2.20 -5.95
N HIS A 36 11.01 -3.30 -5.29
CA HIS A 36 11.69 -4.40 -5.92
C HIS A 36 10.76 -5.07 -6.94
N LYS A 37 11.05 -4.86 -8.23
CA LYS A 37 10.30 -5.51 -9.32
C LYS A 37 10.37 -7.03 -9.15
N GLY A 38 9.21 -7.65 -8.95
CA GLY A 38 9.06 -9.12 -9.02
C GLY A 38 9.42 -9.92 -7.77
N LYS A 39 9.64 -9.30 -6.60
CA LYS A 39 9.76 -10.06 -5.35
C LYS A 39 8.42 -10.17 -4.64
N ASP A 40 8.14 -11.35 -4.11
CA ASP A 40 7.00 -11.58 -3.24
C ASP A 40 7.07 -10.67 -2.02
N VAL A 41 5.96 -9.97 -1.77
CA VAL A 41 5.77 -9.22 -0.54
C VAL A 41 5.25 -10.19 0.50
N SER A 42 5.91 -10.27 1.66
CA SER A 42 5.45 -11.19 2.70
C SER A 42 4.01 -10.88 3.11
N VAL A 43 3.23 -11.93 3.37
CA VAL A 43 1.84 -11.80 3.86
C VAL A 43 1.80 -10.96 5.15
N GLY A 44 2.84 -11.07 5.99
CA GLY A 44 2.99 -10.25 7.20
C GLY A 44 3.08 -8.75 6.91
N LEU A 45 3.87 -8.35 5.89
CA LEU A 45 3.96 -6.94 5.49
C LEU A 45 2.63 -6.44 4.93
N ILE A 46 1.95 -7.24 4.11
CA ILE A 46 0.63 -6.88 3.59
C ILE A 46 -0.34 -6.64 4.76
N ARG A 47 -0.41 -7.57 5.72
CA ARG A 47 -1.29 -7.43 6.89
C ARG A 47 -0.95 -6.20 7.74
N ALA A 48 0.33 -5.89 7.93
CA ALA A 48 0.75 -4.69 8.65
C ALA A 48 0.27 -3.42 7.96
N ILE A 49 0.43 -3.34 6.63
CA ILE A 49 -0.06 -2.21 5.84
C ILE A 49 -1.57 -2.09 5.92
N LEU A 50 -2.30 -3.20 5.75
CA LEU A 50 -3.77 -3.22 5.83
C LEU A 50 -4.28 -2.71 7.18
N ARG A 51 -3.65 -3.12 8.27
CA ARG A 51 -3.95 -2.63 9.62
C ARG A 51 -3.70 -1.13 9.74
N GLU A 52 -2.59 -0.64 9.18
CA GLU A 52 -2.25 0.78 9.20
C GLU A 52 -3.31 1.60 8.45
N VAL A 53 -3.76 1.13 7.28
CA VAL A 53 -4.75 1.83 6.45
C VAL A 53 -6.21 1.57 6.84
N GLY A 54 -6.44 0.78 7.89
CA GLY A 54 -7.79 0.48 8.40
C GLY A 54 -8.62 -0.42 7.48
N VAL A 55 -7.99 -1.20 6.60
CA VAL A 55 -8.66 -2.08 5.63
C VAL A 55 -8.60 -3.52 6.09
N SER A 56 -9.73 -4.22 6.06
CA SER A 56 -9.76 -5.64 6.41
C SER A 56 -9.14 -6.51 5.30
N PRO A 57 -8.58 -7.69 5.63
CA PRO A 57 -8.13 -8.65 4.62
C PRO A 57 -9.24 -9.05 3.63
N GLU A 58 -10.48 -9.14 4.10
CA GLU A 58 -11.66 -9.49 3.30
C GLU A 58 -11.95 -8.40 2.27
N GLU A 59 -12.02 -7.13 2.71
CA GLU A 59 -12.18 -5.97 1.82
C GLU A 59 -11.04 -5.92 0.80
N TRP A 60 -9.80 -6.12 1.25
CA TRP A 60 -8.64 -6.14 0.37
C TRP A 60 -8.70 -7.22 -0.71
N ASN A 61 -9.29 -8.38 -0.41
CA ASN A 61 -9.41 -9.48 -1.36
C ASN A 61 -10.54 -9.26 -2.39
N GLN A 62 -11.50 -8.39 -2.10
CA GLN A 62 -12.57 -8.00 -3.01
C GLN A 62 -12.16 -6.86 -3.98
N LEU A 63 -11.01 -6.22 -3.74
CA LEU A 63 -10.40 -5.19 -4.61
C LEU A 63 -9.57 -5.79 -5.75
#